data_AF-A0A819M256-F1
#
_entry.id   AF-A0A819M256-F1
#
_cell.length_a   1.000
_cell.length_b   1.000
_cell.length_c   1.000
_cell.angle_alpha   90.00
_cell.angle_beta   90.00
_cell.angle_gamma   90.00
#
_symmetry.space_group_name_H-M   'P 1'
#
loop_
_entity.id
_entity.type
_entity.pdbx_description
1 polymer ?
#
loop_
_entity_poly.entity_id
_entity_poly.type
_entity_poly.pdbx_seq_one_letter_code
_entity_poly.pdbx_strand_id
1 'polypeptide(L)'
;THDSSPSSSSSGGQNAETKRRRNIKNGFENIRYLIPELNDATNAKISKAQMLECTANQIQVAAKMRDDMKAEVDLLKQEEQQLQQKISQYQTSLPVDGIPTMPAASRSREALYALFRAYVADRTRKTWHFYPYSLVLKRIFDAFQNTVTCESPDEFLRSLNEWRANSMALVQLRQAASQAVMDMGRNTSFLSSLEQVPEECVRLALSDT
;
A
#
# COMPACT_ATOMS: atom_id res chain seq x y z
N THR A 1 1.55 38.62 -96.30
CA THR A 1 0.53 38.30 -95.27
C THR A 1 1.12 37.26 -94.34
N HIS A 2 1.69 37.70 -93.22
CA HIS A 2 2.21 36.81 -92.18
C HIS A 2 1.68 37.37 -90.85
N ASP A 3 0.64 36.73 -90.32
CA ASP A 3 0.15 36.95 -88.97
C ASP A 3 0.78 35.88 -88.09
N SER A 4 1.60 36.31 -87.14
CA SER A 4 2.18 35.48 -86.09
C SER A 4 1.90 36.17 -84.77
N SER A 5 0.85 35.72 -84.10
CA SER A 5 0.50 36.08 -82.73
C SER A 5 1.63 35.70 -81.76
N PRO A 6 2.11 36.60 -80.88
CA PRO A 6 2.88 36.20 -79.72
C PRO A 6 1.97 35.90 -78.54
N SER A 7 2.22 34.73 -77.97
CA SER A 7 1.70 34.14 -76.74
C SER A 7 1.79 35.07 -75.52
N SER A 8 0.69 35.72 -75.13
CA SER A 8 0.57 36.47 -73.88
C SER A 8 0.03 35.64 -72.70
N SER A 9 -0.25 34.35 -72.91
CA SER A 9 -0.84 33.44 -71.89
C SER A 9 0.18 32.80 -70.94
N SER A 10 1.49 33.03 -71.14
CA SER A 10 2.56 32.32 -70.42
C SER A 10 2.95 32.96 -69.07
N SER A 11 2.91 34.29 -68.94
CA SER A 11 3.44 35.00 -67.77
C SER A 11 2.54 34.92 -66.52
N GLY A 12 1.22 34.96 -66.70
CA GLY A 12 0.26 34.82 -65.59
C GLY A 12 0.22 33.41 -64.99
N GLY A 13 0.31 32.38 -65.85
CA GLY A 13 0.40 30.97 -65.44
C GLY A 13 1.69 30.64 -64.70
N GLN A 14 2.83 31.20 -65.14
CA GLN A 14 4.13 31.03 -64.47
C GLN A 14 4.15 31.61 -63.06
N ASN A 15 3.47 32.74 -62.82
CA ASN A 15 3.41 33.36 -61.50
C ASN A 15 2.53 32.54 -60.52
N ALA A 16 1.40 32.02 -61.00
CA ALA A 16 0.54 31.11 -60.23
C ALA A 16 1.27 29.79 -59.86
N GLU A 17 2.00 29.21 -60.81
CA GLU A 17 2.78 27.99 -60.59
C GLU A 17 3.93 28.20 -59.60
N THR A 18 4.60 29.35 -59.68
CA THR A 18 5.67 29.72 -58.74
C THR A 18 5.14 29.85 -57.31
N LYS A 19 3.96 30.48 -57.15
CA LYS A 19 3.28 30.59 -55.85
C LYS A 19 2.88 29.22 -55.28
N ARG A 20 2.31 28.34 -56.11
CA ARG A 20 1.98 26.96 -55.74
C ARG A 20 3.21 26.19 -55.24
N ARG A 21 4.33 26.26 -55.97
CA ARG A 21 5.59 25.60 -55.58
C ARG A 21 6.15 26.13 -54.26
N ARG A 22 6.06 27.44 -54.04
CA ARG A 22 6.47 28.08 -52.77
C ARG A 22 5.65 27.55 -51.60
N ASN A 23 4.33 27.48 -51.75
CA ASN A 23 3.44 26.95 -50.70
C ASN A 23 3.75 25.48 -50.38
N ILE A 24 3.97 24.65 -51.40
CA ILE A 24 4.37 23.25 -51.20
C ILE A 24 5.70 23.16 -50.47
N LYS A 25 6.70 23.97 -50.84
CA LYS A 25 7.99 24.02 -50.14
C LYS A 25 7.81 24.36 -48.67
N ASN A 26 7.03 25.40 -48.35
CA ASN A 26 6.73 25.78 -46.97
C ASN A 26 6.03 24.64 -46.20
N GLY A 27 5.14 23.88 -46.86
CA GLY A 27 4.52 22.69 -46.27
C GLY A 27 5.53 21.63 -45.86
N PHE A 28 6.54 21.36 -46.70
CA PHE A 28 7.63 20.44 -46.35
C PHE A 28 8.51 20.96 -45.20
N GLU A 29 8.81 22.25 -45.16
CA GLU A 29 9.55 22.84 -44.01
C GLU A 29 8.75 22.70 -42.70
N ASN A 30 7.43 22.90 -42.75
CA ASN A 30 6.56 22.70 -41.57
C ASN A 30 6.54 21.25 -41.11
N ILE A 31 6.43 20.30 -42.05
CA ILE A 31 6.49 18.85 -41.75
C ILE A 31 7.82 18.50 -41.09
N ARG A 32 8.93 19.05 -41.59
CA ARG A 32 10.28 18.83 -41.02
C ARG A 32 10.36 19.30 -39.57
N TYR A 33 9.72 20.42 -39.23
CA TYR A 33 9.71 20.95 -37.87
C TYR A 33 8.82 20.14 -36.90
N LEU A 34 7.68 19.62 -37.39
CA LEU A 34 6.72 18.88 -36.56
C LEU A 34 7.18 17.46 -36.19
N ILE A 35 8.09 16.88 -36.96
CA ILE A 35 8.56 15.51 -36.75
C ILE A 35 9.93 15.56 -36.06
N PRO A 36 10.05 15.09 -34.80
CA PRO A 36 11.31 15.14 -34.05
C PRO A 36 12.49 14.53 -34.80
N GLU A 37 12.30 13.35 -35.42
CA GLU A 37 13.32 12.64 -36.19
C GLU A 37 13.84 13.44 -37.40
N LEU A 38 12.99 14.26 -38.03
CA LEU A 38 13.36 15.09 -39.17
C LEU A 38 13.92 16.45 -38.75
N ASN A 39 13.46 16.96 -37.61
CA ASN A 39 13.93 18.21 -37.03
C ASN A 39 15.35 18.05 -36.48
N ASP A 40 15.65 16.94 -35.80
CA ASP A 40 16.99 16.67 -35.26
C ASP A 40 18.02 16.45 -36.38
N ALA A 41 17.57 15.93 -37.53
CA ALA A 41 18.38 15.75 -38.73
C ALA A 41 18.50 17.03 -39.59
N THR A 42 18.52 18.23 -38.97
CA THR A 42 18.54 19.54 -39.63
C THR A 42 19.57 19.71 -40.74
N ASN A 43 20.75 19.10 -40.65
CA ASN A 43 21.80 19.16 -41.68
C ASN A 43 21.80 17.99 -42.69
N ALA A 44 20.92 17.00 -42.51
CA ALA A 44 20.82 15.86 -43.42
C ALA A 44 19.96 16.19 -44.65
N LYS A 45 20.48 15.84 -45.84
CA LYS A 45 19.76 15.92 -47.13
C LYS A 45 18.71 14.80 -47.21
N ILE A 46 17.56 15.01 -46.59
CA ILE A 46 16.42 14.09 -46.63
C ILE A 46 15.56 14.42 -47.85
N SER A 47 15.21 13.41 -48.65
CA SER A 47 14.35 13.61 -49.82
C SER A 47 12.89 13.90 -49.42
N LYS A 48 12.14 14.56 -50.28
CA LYS A 48 10.70 14.81 -50.06
C LYS A 48 9.90 13.51 -49.90
N ALA A 49 10.27 12.46 -50.64
CA ALA A 49 9.62 11.15 -50.53
C ALA A 49 9.84 10.54 -49.14
N GLN A 50 11.09 10.55 -48.65
CA GLN A 50 11.43 10.09 -47.30
C GLN A 50 10.76 10.92 -46.21
N MET A 51 10.63 12.23 -46.41
CA MET A 51 9.92 13.11 -45.49
C MET A 51 8.44 12.72 -45.36
N LEU A 52 7.76 12.44 -46.48
CA LEU A 52 6.36 11.98 -46.46
C LEU A 52 6.21 10.59 -45.83
N GLU A 53 7.13 9.67 -46.12
CA GLU A 53 7.14 8.31 -45.55
C GLU A 53 7.33 8.35 -44.03
N CYS A 54 8.33 9.09 -43.53
CA CYS A 54 8.55 9.31 -42.10
C CYS A 54 7.33 9.96 -41.44
N THR A 55 6.70 10.94 -42.11
CA THR A 55 5.45 11.57 -41.62
C THR A 55 4.32 10.56 -41.47
N ALA A 56 4.11 9.71 -42.48
CA ALA A 56 3.07 8.70 -42.45
C ALA A 56 3.29 7.70 -41.30
N ASN A 57 4.53 7.25 -41.10
CA ASN A 57 4.90 6.37 -40.00
C ASN A 57 4.64 7.04 -38.64
N GLN A 58 5.03 8.30 -38.47
CA GLN A 58 4.81 9.01 -37.20
C GLN A 58 3.34 9.26 -36.91
N ILE A 59 2.51 9.51 -37.93
CA ILE A 59 1.05 9.58 -37.76
C ILE A 59 0.50 8.25 -37.25
N GLN A 60 0.96 7.12 -37.80
CA GLN A 60 0.55 5.79 -37.35
C GLN A 60 0.99 5.50 -35.91
N VAL A 61 2.23 5.83 -35.57
CA VAL A 61 2.76 5.68 -34.20
C VAL A 61 1.96 6.54 -33.22
N ALA A 62 1.72 7.82 -33.54
CA ALA A 62 0.96 8.72 -32.70
C ALA A 62 -0.52 8.31 -32.57
N ALA A 63 -1.11 7.71 -33.61
CA ALA A 63 -2.46 7.15 -33.53
C ALA A 63 -2.49 5.95 -32.58
N LYS A 64 -1.54 5.02 -32.71
CA LYS A 64 -1.42 3.87 -31.81
C LYS A 64 -1.19 4.29 -30.36
N MET A 65 -0.27 5.22 -30.10
CA MET A 65 -0.02 5.75 -28.75
C MET A 65 -1.28 6.38 -28.14
N ARG A 66 -2.11 7.04 -28.95
CA ARG A 66 -3.39 7.59 -28.49
C ARG A 66 -4.38 6.50 -28.10
N ASP A 67 -4.45 5.43 -28.88
CA ASP A 67 -5.31 4.28 -28.60
C ASP A 67 -4.85 3.53 -27.34
N ASP A 68 -3.54 3.31 -27.20
CA ASP A 68 -2.93 2.69 -26.01
C ASP A 68 -3.20 3.53 -24.76
N MET A 69 -2.98 4.85 -24.83
CA MET A 69 -3.27 5.78 -23.72
C MET A 69 -4.77 5.77 -23.36
N LYS A 70 -5.66 5.69 -24.35
CA LYS A 70 -7.10 5.62 -24.10
C LYS A 70 -7.49 4.33 -23.38
N ALA A 71 -6.91 3.21 -23.78
CA ALA A 71 -7.12 1.93 -23.11
C ALA A 71 -6.64 1.96 -21.65
N GLU A 72 -5.49 2.60 -21.40
CA GLU A 72 -4.96 2.80 -20.04
C GLU A 72 -5.89 3.67 -19.18
N VAL A 73 -6.41 4.77 -19.73
CA VAL A 73 -7.40 5.60 -19.04
C VAL A 73 -8.66 4.80 -18.68
N ASP A 74 -9.14 3.95 -19.59
CA ASP A 74 -10.32 3.14 -19.34
C ASP A 74 -10.07 2.06 -18.26
N LEU A 75 -8.86 1.48 -18.21
CA LEU A 75 -8.44 0.57 -17.14
C LEU A 75 -8.37 1.27 -15.77
N LEU A 76 -7.75 2.44 -15.71
CA LEU A 76 -7.65 3.20 -14.46
C LEU A 76 -9.02 3.61 -13.92
N LYS A 77 -9.97 3.97 -14.79
CA LYS A 77 -11.36 4.23 -14.40
C LYS A 77 -12.04 3.00 -13.82
N GLN A 78 -11.79 1.82 -14.37
CA GLN A 78 -12.33 0.57 -13.79
C GLN A 78 -11.73 0.29 -12.41
N GLU A 79 -10.43 0.53 -12.22
CA GLU A 79 -9.78 0.40 -10.92
C GLU A 79 -10.36 1.39 -9.90
N GLU A 80 -10.56 2.66 -10.30
CA GLU A 80 -11.20 3.67 -9.46
C GLU A 80 -12.58 3.20 -8.99
N GLN A 81 -13.41 2.70 -9.90
CA GLN A 81 -14.74 2.17 -9.56
C GLN A 81 -14.67 0.97 -8.61
N GLN A 82 -13.73 0.04 -8.82
CA GLN A 82 -13.53 -1.09 -7.93
C GLN A 82 -13.10 -0.64 -6.53
N LEU A 83 -12.20 0.33 -6.44
CA LEU A 83 -11.76 0.89 -5.15
C LEU A 83 -12.90 1.62 -4.45
N GLN A 84 -13.67 2.43 -5.16
CA GLN A 84 -14.87 3.09 -4.62
C GLN A 84 -15.89 2.08 -4.10
N GLN A 85 -16.11 0.98 -4.82
CA GLN A 85 -17.00 -0.10 -4.38
C GLN A 85 -16.49 -0.75 -3.08
N LYS A 86 -15.18 -1.07 -3.00
CA LYS A 86 -14.58 -1.62 -1.78
C LYS A 86 -14.68 -0.66 -0.60
N ILE A 87 -14.41 0.63 -0.80
CA ILE A 87 -14.55 1.66 0.24
C ILE A 87 -15.99 1.69 0.73
N SER A 88 -16.97 1.70 -0.17
CA SER A 88 -18.39 1.71 0.17
C SER A 88 -18.78 0.46 0.97
N GLN A 89 -18.30 -0.72 0.57
CA GLN A 89 -18.52 -1.96 1.32
C GLN A 89 -17.96 -1.89 2.74
N TYR A 90 -16.71 -1.40 2.90
CA TYR A 90 -16.13 -1.22 4.22
C TYR A 90 -16.95 -0.23 5.05
N GLN A 91 -17.36 0.89 4.48
CA GLN A 91 -18.20 1.88 5.16
C GLN A 91 -19.54 1.28 5.61
N THR A 92 -20.18 0.44 4.79
CA THR A 92 -21.42 -0.26 5.21
C THR A 92 -21.20 -1.32 6.28
N SER A 93 -19.98 -1.88 6.37
CA SER A 93 -19.61 -2.83 7.42
C SER A 93 -19.24 -2.14 8.74
N LEU A 94 -19.03 -0.83 8.73
CA LEU A 94 -18.80 -0.07 9.96
C LEU A 94 -20.12 0.06 10.75
N PRO A 95 -20.07 -0.05 12.08
CA PRO A 95 -21.25 0.17 12.91
C PRO A 95 -21.82 1.59 12.72
N VAL A 96 -23.15 1.72 12.67
CA VAL A 96 -23.89 2.99 12.47
C VAL A 96 -23.60 4.00 13.59
N ASP A 97 -23.43 3.48 14.80
CA ASP A 97 -22.78 4.21 15.87
C ASP A 97 -21.27 4.05 15.65
N GLY A 98 -20.63 5.06 15.05
CA GLY A 98 -19.17 5.08 14.93
C GLY A 98 -18.52 4.63 16.24
N ILE A 99 -17.36 3.95 16.17
CA ILE A 99 -16.68 3.31 17.32
C ILE A 99 -16.87 4.20 18.56
N PRO A 100 -17.68 3.78 19.57
CA PRO A 100 -18.02 4.71 20.63
C PRO A 100 -16.73 5.19 21.26
N THR A 101 -16.54 6.50 21.36
CA THR A 101 -15.35 7.21 21.86
C THR A 101 -15.06 6.95 23.35
N MET A 102 -15.56 5.85 23.91
CA MET A 102 -14.84 5.18 24.98
C MET A 102 -13.44 4.87 24.46
N PRO A 103 -12.37 5.25 25.19
CA PRO A 103 -11.02 5.13 24.69
C PRO A 103 -10.84 3.72 24.14
N ALA A 104 -10.50 3.59 22.85
CA ALA A 104 -10.34 2.30 22.19
C ALA A 104 -9.40 1.37 22.98
N ALA A 105 -8.51 1.95 23.79
CA ALA A 105 -7.72 1.29 24.81
C ALA A 105 -8.53 0.44 25.81
N SER A 106 -9.65 0.90 26.38
CA SER A 106 -10.36 0.13 27.42
C SER A 106 -11.13 -1.08 26.88
N ARG A 107 -11.77 -0.95 25.70
CA ARG A 107 -12.45 -2.09 25.05
C ARG A 107 -11.46 -3.03 24.35
N SER A 108 -10.34 -2.53 23.82
CA SER A 108 -9.28 -3.41 23.33
C SER A 108 -8.60 -4.15 24.47
N ARG A 109 -8.43 -3.53 25.64
CA ARG A 109 -7.78 -4.14 26.79
C ARG A 109 -8.51 -5.36 27.32
N GLU A 110 -9.82 -5.27 27.54
CA GLU A 110 -10.63 -6.43 27.97
C GLU A 110 -10.66 -7.52 26.89
N ALA A 111 -10.78 -7.14 25.61
CA ALA A 111 -10.71 -8.10 24.50
C ALA A 111 -9.34 -8.82 24.44
N LEU A 112 -8.25 -8.10 24.68
CA LEU A 112 -6.89 -8.66 24.76
C LEU A 112 -6.74 -9.58 25.98
N TYR A 113 -7.34 -9.24 27.12
CA TYR A 113 -7.41 -10.15 28.26
C TYR A 113 -8.20 -11.42 27.93
N ALA A 114 -9.36 -11.32 27.28
CA ALA A 114 -10.14 -12.48 26.88
C ALA A 114 -9.32 -13.42 25.97
N LEU A 115 -8.57 -12.87 25.02
CA LEU A 115 -7.64 -13.64 24.16
C LEU A 115 -6.51 -14.28 24.97
N PHE A 116 -5.91 -13.54 25.91
CA PHE A 116 -4.87 -14.06 26.79
C PHE A 116 -5.39 -15.20 27.67
N ARG A 117 -6.55 -15.03 28.31
CA ARG A 117 -7.20 -16.06 29.14
C ARG A 117 -7.48 -17.32 28.33
N ALA A 118 -8.06 -17.19 27.13
CA ALA A 118 -8.30 -18.32 26.23
C ALA A 118 -7.00 -19.04 25.82
N TYR A 119 -5.94 -18.28 25.54
CA TYR A 119 -4.63 -18.85 25.23
C TYR A 119 -4.02 -19.63 26.40
N VAL A 120 -4.08 -19.08 27.61
CA VAL A 120 -3.59 -19.74 28.83
C VAL A 120 -4.37 -21.03 29.11
N ALA A 121 -5.70 -21.01 28.95
CA ALA A 121 -6.55 -22.18 29.11
C ALA A 121 -6.19 -23.31 28.11
N ASP A 122 -6.06 -22.99 26.81
CA ASP A 122 -5.68 -23.98 25.79
C ASP A 122 -4.29 -24.59 26.04
N ARG A 123 -3.31 -23.74 26.36
CA ARG A 123 -1.93 -24.18 26.60
C ARG A 123 -1.78 -25.00 27.88
N THR A 124 -2.43 -24.56 28.97
CA THR A 124 -2.38 -25.28 30.25
C THR A 124 -3.08 -26.63 30.15
N ARG A 125 -4.17 -26.73 29.37
CA ARG A 125 -4.86 -28.00 29.10
C ARG A 125 -3.97 -29.01 28.36
N LYS A 126 -3.10 -28.55 27.46
CA LYS A 126 -2.15 -29.40 26.73
C LYS A 126 -0.92 -29.76 27.57
N THR A 127 -0.43 -28.82 28.36
CA THR A 127 0.76 -29.00 29.20
C THR A 127 0.61 -28.19 30.48
N TRP A 128 0.34 -28.87 31.60
CA TRP A 128 0.12 -28.20 32.88
C TRP A 128 1.32 -27.37 33.37
N HIS A 129 2.55 -27.79 33.01
CA HIS A 129 3.79 -27.04 33.29
C HIS A 129 3.80 -25.63 32.68
N PHE A 130 2.89 -25.33 31.76
CA PHE A 130 2.72 -23.99 31.21
C PHE A 130 2.16 -23.00 32.25
N TYR A 131 1.39 -23.47 33.23
CA TYR A 131 0.67 -22.61 34.16
C TYR A 131 1.59 -21.65 34.96
N PRO A 132 2.73 -22.08 35.53
CA PRO A 132 3.68 -21.16 36.18
C PRO A 132 4.23 -20.08 35.23
N TYR A 133 4.49 -20.42 33.97
CA TYR A 133 4.91 -19.45 32.96
C TYR A 133 3.79 -18.45 32.65
N SER A 134 2.54 -18.91 32.63
CA SER A 134 1.38 -18.04 32.41
C SER A 134 1.24 -16.96 33.48
N LEU A 135 1.57 -17.25 34.75
CA LEU A 135 1.56 -16.28 35.84
C LEU A 135 2.62 -15.19 35.65
N VAL A 136 3.82 -15.57 35.19
CA VAL A 136 4.88 -14.62 34.83
C VAL A 136 4.45 -13.77 33.63
N LEU A 137 3.90 -14.40 32.59
CA LEU A 137 3.42 -13.72 31.39
C LEU A 137 2.27 -12.75 31.69
N LYS A 138 1.35 -13.11 32.59
CA LYS A 138 0.24 -12.24 33.02
C LYS A 138 0.76 -10.91 33.54
N ARG A 139 1.78 -10.92 34.41
CA ARG A 139 2.39 -9.71 34.95
C ARG A 139 3.07 -8.85 33.90
N ILE A 140 3.79 -9.49 32.97
CA ILE A 140 4.45 -8.80 31.85
C ILE A 140 3.39 -8.15 30.93
N PHE A 141 2.29 -8.87 30.69
CA PHE A 141 1.18 -8.42 29.87
C PHE A 141 0.40 -7.27 30.52
N ASP A 142 0.15 -7.33 31.83
CA ASP A 142 -0.46 -6.24 32.59
C ASP A 142 0.37 -4.96 32.48
N ALA A 143 1.69 -5.08 32.65
CA ALA A 143 2.61 -3.96 32.48
C ALA A 143 2.63 -3.43 31.04
N PHE A 144 2.56 -4.32 30.04
CA PHE A 144 2.52 -3.94 28.63
C PHE A 144 1.29 -3.07 28.33
N GLN A 145 0.12 -3.51 28.77
CA GLN A 145 -1.13 -2.79 28.56
C GLN A 145 -1.22 -1.47 29.32
N ASN A 146 -0.43 -1.29 30.38
CA ASN A 146 -0.37 -0.05 31.16
C ASN A 146 0.65 0.96 30.60
N THR A 147 1.74 0.47 30.01
CA THR A 147 2.86 1.32 29.60
C THR A 147 2.88 1.61 28.11
N VAL A 148 2.50 0.65 27.25
CA VAL A 148 2.61 0.81 25.79
C VAL A 148 1.37 1.52 25.24
N THR A 149 1.61 2.62 24.53
CA THR A 149 0.56 3.43 23.90
C THR A 149 0.68 3.35 22.37
N CYS A 150 -0.44 3.47 21.67
CA CYS A 150 -0.50 3.41 20.20
C CYS A 150 -0.95 4.75 19.60
N GLU A 151 -0.60 5.87 20.24
CA GLU A 151 -1.05 7.21 19.81
C GLU A 151 -0.35 7.69 18.55
N SER A 152 0.95 7.41 18.41
CA SER A 152 1.73 7.67 17.21
C SER A 152 2.83 6.60 17.07
N PRO A 153 3.41 6.42 15.87
CA PRO A 153 4.51 5.46 15.68
C PRO A 153 5.72 5.74 16.58
N ASP A 154 6.06 7.01 16.78
CA ASP A 154 7.19 7.42 17.62
C ASP A 154 6.89 7.20 19.10
N GLU A 155 5.68 7.53 19.54
CA GLU A 155 5.24 7.35 20.93
C GLU A 155 5.09 5.85 21.28
N PHE A 156 4.67 5.04 20.31
CA PHE A 156 4.66 3.58 20.44
C PHE A 156 6.07 3.03 20.62
N LEU A 157 7.03 3.45 19.79
CA LEU A 157 8.42 3.00 19.93
C LEU A 157 9.05 3.46 21.25
N ARG A 158 8.76 4.69 21.70
CA ARG A 158 9.23 5.23 22.97
C ARG A 158 8.67 4.43 24.14
N SER A 159 7.35 4.29 24.22
CA SER A 159 6.65 3.60 25.30
C SER A 159 6.97 2.09 25.35
N LEU A 160 7.14 1.44 24.19
CA LEU A 160 7.58 0.05 24.09
C LEU A 160 8.99 -0.16 24.63
N ASN A 161 9.92 0.75 24.31
CA ASN A 161 11.29 0.67 24.83
C ASN A 161 11.34 0.88 26.34
N GLU A 162 10.53 1.81 26.86
CA GLU A 162 10.39 2.04 28.29
C GLU A 162 9.82 0.82 29.01
N TRP A 163 8.74 0.24 28.50
CA TRP A 163 8.17 -1.00 29.02
C TRP A 163 9.20 -2.13 29.03
N ARG A 164 9.96 -2.31 27.95
CA ARG A 164 10.99 -3.34 27.86
C ARG A 164 12.08 -3.14 28.92
N ALA A 165 12.58 -1.91 29.07
CA ALA A 165 13.62 -1.61 30.04
C ALA A 165 13.16 -1.83 31.48
N ASN A 166 11.91 -1.48 31.78
CA ASN A 166 11.39 -1.50 33.15
C ASN A 166 10.73 -2.83 33.55
N SER A 167 10.00 -3.47 32.64
CA SER A 167 9.17 -4.65 32.93
C SER A 167 9.83 -5.97 32.52
N MET A 168 10.74 -5.94 31.53
CA MET A 168 11.47 -7.13 31.06
C MET A 168 12.91 -7.18 31.57
N ALA A 169 13.28 -6.33 32.53
CA ALA A 169 14.55 -6.42 33.22
C ALA A 169 14.68 -7.76 33.96
N LEU A 170 15.86 -8.38 33.91
CA LEU A 170 16.10 -9.70 34.52
C LEU A 170 15.76 -9.74 36.02
N VAL A 171 15.97 -8.63 36.72
CA VAL A 171 15.63 -8.50 38.15
C VAL A 171 14.11 -8.62 38.37
N GLN A 172 13.31 -7.95 37.54
CA GLN A 172 11.84 -8.02 37.60
C GLN A 172 11.33 -9.40 37.21
N LEU A 173 11.91 -10.02 36.18
CA LEU A 173 11.55 -11.38 35.76
C LEU A 173 11.84 -12.42 36.84
N ARG A 174 12.98 -12.32 37.54
CA ARG A 174 13.30 -13.20 38.68
C ARG A 174 12.28 -13.05 39.81
N GLN A 175 11.89 -11.82 40.12
CA GLN A 175 10.89 -11.55 41.15
C GLN A 175 9.51 -12.10 40.74
N ALA A 176 9.11 -11.91 39.48
CA ALA A 176 7.87 -12.45 38.94
C ALA A 176 7.84 -13.99 38.94
N ALA A 177 8.94 -14.64 38.56
CA ALA A 177 9.07 -16.10 38.58
C ALA A 177 9.01 -16.65 40.02
N SER A 178 9.69 -16.03 40.97
CA SER A 178 9.62 -16.42 42.38
C SER A 178 8.20 -16.28 42.94
N GLN A 179 7.51 -15.19 42.61
CA GLN A 179 6.12 -14.99 43.00
C GLN A 179 5.17 -15.99 42.35
N ALA A 180 5.35 -16.32 41.07
CA ALA A 180 4.57 -17.35 40.40
C ALA A 180 4.70 -18.72 41.08
N VAL A 181 5.92 -19.10 41.50
CA VAL A 181 6.15 -20.35 42.25
C VAL A 181 5.50 -20.30 43.63
N MET A 182 5.55 -19.17 44.34
CA MET A 182 4.86 -18.99 45.62
C MET A 182 3.33 -19.06 45.46
N ASP A 183 2.78 -18.42 44.43
CA ASP A 183 1.36 -18.45 44.12
C ASP A 183 0.90 -19.87 43.74
N MET A 184 1.72 -20.60 42.98
CA MET A 184 1.48 -22.02 42.71
C MET A 184 1.49 -22.83 44.02
N GLY A 185 2.51 -22.66 44.87
CA GLY A 185 2.59 -23.37 46.15
C GLY A 185 1.44 -23.05 47.13
N ARG A 186 0.81 -21.88 46.99
CA ARG A 186 -0.35 -21.46 47.80
C ARG A 186 -1.68 -21.99 47.28
N ASN A 187 -1.84 -22.03 45.96
CA ASN A 187 -3.12 -22.30 45.30
C ASN A 187 -3.23 -23.74 44.78
N THR A 188 -2.14 -24.50 44.81
CA THR A 188 -2.10 -25.90 44.41
C THR A 188 -1.49 -26.76 45.53
N SER A 189 -1.74 -28.05 45.48
CA SER A 189 -1.17 -29.07 46.35
C SER A 189 0.29 -29.41 45.97
N PHE A 190 1.02 -28.52 45.28
CA PHE A 190 2.40 -28.72 44.84
C PHE A 190 3.36 -29.20 45.93
N LEU A 191 3.18 -28.75 47.18
CA LEU A 191 4.02 -29.12 48.31
C LEU A 191 3.53 -30.38 49.06
N SER A 192 2.38 -30.94 48.69
CA SER A 192 1.72 -32.02 49.42
C SER A 192 1.41 -33.25 48.56
N SER A 193 1.03 -33.08 47.29
CA SER A 193 0.65 -34.16 46.38
C SER A 193 0.84 -33.75 44.92
N LEU A 194 1.98 -34.14 44.34
CA LEU A 194 2.37 -33.74 42.98
C LEU A 194 1.44 -34.30 41.89
N GLU A 195 0.72 -35.40 42.16
CA GLU A 195 -0.20 -36.04 41.21
C GLU A 195 -1.46 -35.22 40.93
N GLN A 196 -1.88 -34.35 41.85
CA GLN A 196 -3.10 -33.54 41.72
C GLN A 196 -2.86 -32.17 41.06
N VAL A 197 -1.59 -31.74 41.02
CA VAL A 197 -1.16 -30.44 40.46
C VAL A 197 -1.59 -30.23 39.01
N PRO A 198 -1.52 -31.23 38.10
CA PRO A 198 -1.94 -31.04 36.71
C PRO A 198 -3.42 -30.64 36.58
N GLU A 199 -4.31 -31.32 37.29
CA GLU A 199 -5.76 -31.05 37.25
C GLU A 199 -6.09 -29.71 37.93
N GLU A 200 -5.42 -29.39 39.04
CA GLU A 200 -5.57 -28.12 39.73
C GLU A 200 -5.09 -26.93 38.89
N CYS A 201 -3.96 -27.05 38.19
CA CYS A 201 -3.47 -26.01 37.29
C CYS A 201 -4.44 -25.76 36.13
N VAL A 202 -5.01 -26.83 35.55
CA VAL A 202 -6.04 -26.70 34.50
C VAL A 202 -7.29 -26.04 35.06
N ARG A 203 -7.75 -26.43 36.24
CA ARG A 203 -8.91 -25.81 36.90
C ARG A 203 -8.68 -24.32 37.18
N LEU A 204 -7.50 -23.96 37.69
CA LEU A 204 -7.16 -22.57 37.98
C LEU A 204 -7.06 -21.73 36.70
N ALA A 205 -6.44 -22.28 35.64
CA ALA A 205 -6.38 -21.61 34.34
C ALA A 205 -7.77 -21.41 33.70
N LEU A 206 -8.74 -22.26 34.03
CA LEU A 206 -10.13 -22.15 33.58
C LEU A 206 -11.00 -21.28 34.51
N SER A 207 -10.65 -21.14 35.78
CA SER A 207 -11.36 -20.23 36.70
C SER A 207 -10.92 -18.78 36.56
N ASP A 208 -9.70 -18.56 36.07
CA ASP A 208 -9.16 -17.24 35.76
C ASP A 208 -9.68 -16.68 34.41
N THR A 209 -10.58 -17.41 33.70
CA THR A 209 -11.22 -17.06 32.40
C THR A 209 -12.44 -16.15 32.55
#